data_AF-A0A212CQ87-F1
#
_entry.id   AF-A0A212CQ87-F1
#
_cell.length_a   1.000
_cell.length_b   1.000
_cell.length_c   1.000
_cell.angle_alpha   90.00
_cell.angle_beta   90.00
_cell.angle_gamma   90.00
#
_symmetry.space_group_name_H-M   'P 1'
#
loop_
_entity.id
_entity.type
_entity.pdbx_description
1 polymer ?
#
loop_
_entity_poly.entity_id
_entity_poly.type
_entity_poly.pdbx_seq_one_letter_code
_entity_poly.pdbx_strand_id
1 'polypeptide(L)'
;MWSDVSPFSFREVAPEQPSDLRIGFYPINHTDCLVSPLHHCFDGPTGELAHAFFPPHGGIHFDDSEYWVLGPTRYSWKKGVWLTDLVHVAAHEIGHALGLMHSQHGRALMHLNATLRGWKALSQDELWGLHRLYGCLDRLFVCGSWARRGFCDARRRLMKRLCPSSCDFCYEFPFPTVAATPPPPRTKTKLVPEGRNVTFRCGQKILHKKGKV
;
A
#
# COMPACT_ATOMS: atom_id res chain seq x y z
N MET A 1 5.52 4.90 15.91
CA MET A 1 5.79 4.78 14.47
C MET A 1 4.69 5.42 13.64
N TRP A 2 3.54 4.77 13.43
CA TRP A 2 2.46 5.37 12.62
C TRP A 2 1.88 6.64 13.24
N SER A 3 1.75 6.69 14.58
CA SER A 3 1.39 7.91 15.33
C SER A 3 2.32 9.09 15.08
N ASP A 4 3.59 8.84 14.75
CA ASP A 4 4.61 9.89 14.67
C ASP A 4 4.55 10.63 13.33
N VAL A 5 3.84 10.05 12.35
CA VAL A 5 3.76 10.53 10.96
C VAL A 5 2.32 10.70 10.47
N SER A 6 1.34 10.58 11.37
CA SER A 6 -0.09 10.69 11.08
C SER A 6 -0.78 11.52 12.16
N PRO A 7 -2.01 12.01 11.93
CA PRO A 7 -2.78 12.69 12.97
C PRO A 7 -3.38 11.73 14.01
N PHE A 8 -3.09 10.42 13.95
CA PHE A 8 -3.70 9.42 14.81
C PHE A 8 -2.95 9.23 16.13
N SER A 9 -3.72 8.97 17.18
CA SER A 9 -3.24 8.44 18.45
C SER A 9 -3.82 7.05 18.66
N PHE A 10 -3.00 6.10 19.11
CA PHE A 10 -3.44 4.74 19.38
C PHE A 10 -3.53 4.51 20.88
N ARG A 11 -4.62 3.88 21.32
CA ARG A 11 -4.86 3.51 22.71
C ARG A 11 -5.44 2.11 22.75
N GLU A 12 -4.79 1.23 23.49
CA GLU A 12 -5.34 -0.09 23.78
C GLU A 12 -6.58 0.03 24.66
N VAL A 13 -7.59 -0.77 24.37
CA VAL A 13 -8.85 -0.83 25.12
C VAL A 13 -9.10 -2.26 25.58
N ALA A 14 -9.91 -2.42 26.63
CA ALA A 14 -10.32 -3.75 27.07
C ALA A 14 -11.08 -4.47 25.93
N PRO A 15 -11.01 -5.81 25.85
CA PRO A 15 -11.59 -6.57 24.73
C PRO A 15 -13.09 -6.32 24.50
N GLU A 16 -13.80 -5.93 25.55
CA GLU A 16 -15.26 -5.80 25.53
C GLU A 16 -15.71 -4.40 25.09
N GLN A 17 -14.75 -3.48 24.97
CA GLN A 17 -15.00 -2.12 24.51
C GLN A 17 -14.97 -2.07 22.98
N PRO A 18 -15.75 -1.17 22.36
CA PRO A 18 -15.64 -0.92 20.94
C PRO A 18 -14.23 -0.38 20.62
N SER A 19 -13.64 -0.89 19.54
CA SER A 19 -12.36 -0.44 19.00
C SER A 19 -12.46 -0.27 17.48
N ASP A 20 -11.72 0.71 16.97
CA ASP A 20 -11.60 0.96 15.53
C ASP A 20 -10.68 -0.06 14.86
N LEU A 21 -9.68 -0.55 15.60
CA LEU A 21 -8.76 -1.59 15.16
C LEU A 21 -8.91 -2.83 16.05
N ARG A 22 -9.07 -3.99 15.45
CA ARG A 22 -9.15 -5.29 16.14
C ARG A 22 -8.07 -6.20 15.61
N ILE A 23 -7.18 -6.62 16.51
CA ILE A 23 -6.06 -7.49 16.18
C ILE A 23 -6.30 -8.86 16.78
N GLY A 24 -6.16 -9.92 15.99
CA GLY A 24 -6.28 -11.30 16.46
C GLY A 24 -5.47 -12.29 15.64
N PHE A 25 -5.19 -13.44 16.25
CA PHE A 25 -4.59 -14.60 15.61
C PHE A 25 -5.69 -15.60 15.32
N TYR A 26 -5.71 -16.12 14.10
CA TYR A 26 -6.80 -16.97 13.63
C TYR A 26 -6.27 -18.19 12.89
N PRO A 27 -6.98 -19.34 12.99
CA PRO A 27 -6.67 -20.50 12.17
C PRO A 27 -7.05 -20.26 10.71
N ILE A 28 -6.64 -21.17 9.82
CA ILE A 28 -6.98 -21.21 8.40
C ILE A 28 -8.43 -20.77 8.13
N ASN A 29 -9.40 -21.50 8.68
CA ASN A 29 -10.81 -21.13 8.56
C ASN A 29 -11.20 -20.17 9.68
N HIS A 30 -11.40 -18.91 9.32
CA HIS A 30 -11.77 -17.89 10.29
C HIS A 30 -12.88 -16.97 9.79
N THR A 31 -13.72 -16.49 10.71
CA THR A 31 -14.75 -15.48 10.43
C THR A 31 -15.63 -15.86 9.22
N ASP A 32 -15.75 -15.02 8.20
CA ASP A 32 -16.54 -15.25 6.98
C ASP A 32 -15.69 -15.64 5.76
N CYS A 33 -14.46 -16.13 5.97
CA CYS A 33 -13.47 -16.32 4.91
C CYS A 33 -13.88 -17.33 3.81
N LEU A 34 -14.77 -18.27 4.13
CA LEU A 34 -15.25 -19.28 3.17
C LEU A 34 -16.32 -18.74 2.21
N VAL A 35 -16.96 -17.61 2.56
CA VAL A 35 -18.09 -17.05 1.80
C VAL A 35 -17.79 -15.67 1.23
N SER A 36 -16.74 -15.02 1.73
CA SER A 36 -16.36 -13.68 1.31
C SER A 36 -15.30 -13.71 0.20
N PRO A 37 -15.54 -13.11 -0.98
CA PRO A 37 -14.55 -13.05 -2.05
C PRO A 37 -13.42 -12.04 -1.77
N LEU A 38 -13.60 -11.15 -0.78
CA LEU A 38 -12.65 -10.10 -0.41
C LEU A 38 -11.92 -10.39 0.91
N HIS A 39 -12.28 -11.49 1.57
CA HIS A 39 -11.69 -11.95 2.82
C HIS A 39 -11.42 -13.44 2.67
N HIS A 40 -10.17 -13.79 2.44
CA HIS A 40 -9.76 -15.15 2.13
C HIS A 40 -9.29 -15.89 3.38
N CYS A 41 -9.40 -17.21 3.36
CA CYS A 41 -8.91 -18.04 4.45
C CYS A 41 -7.38 -18.15 4.35
N PHE A 42 -6.69 -18.29 5.48
CA PHE A 42 -5.25 -18.48 5.46
C PHE A 42 -4.85 -19.83 4.85
N ASP A 43 -3.59 -19.95 4.44
CA ASP A 43 -3.05 -21.08 3.72
C ASP A 43 -2.11 -21.97 4.55
N GLY A 44 -1.88 -21.64 5.82
CA GLY A 44 -1.05 -22.40 6.74
C GLY A 44 0.37 -21.84 6.82
N PRO A 45 1.38 -22.65 7.17
CA PRO A 45 2.73 -22.14 7.33
C PRO A 45 3.30 -21.62 6.01
N THR A 46 3.85 -20.42 6.02
CA THR A 46 4.29 -19.62 4.88
C THR A 46 3.16 -19.24 3.93
N GLY A 47 3.40 -18.25 3.06
CA GLY A 47 2.38 -17.77 2.14
C GLY A 47 1.75 -16.50 2.68
N GLU A 48 0.45 -16.53 3.00
CA GLU A 48 -0.26 -15.41 3.60
C GLU A 48 0.01 -15.32 5.10
N LEU A 49 0.82 -14.35 5.50
CA LEU A 49 1.23 -14.18 6.89
C LEU A 49 0.10 -13.56 7.75
N ALA A 50 -0.61 -12.61 7.17
CA ALA A 50 -1.66 -11.82 7.79
C ALA A 50 -2.39 -11.03 6.69
N HIS A 51 -3.55 -10.49 7.05
CA HIS A 51 -4.29 -9.52 6.25
C HIS A 51 -5.05 -8.55 7.14
N ALA A 52 -5.39 -7.40 6.56
CA ALA A 52 -6.14 -6.36 7.22
C ALA A 52 -7.24 -5.77 6.33
N PHE A 53 -8.30 -5.33 6.99
CA PHE A 53 -9.39 -4.61 6.35
C PHE A 53 -9.12 -3.12 6.37
N PHE A 54 -9.40 -2.47 5.24
CA PHE A 54 -9.38 -1.02 5.14
C PHE A 54 -10.39 -0.34 6.08
N PRO A 55 -10.18 0.95 6.40
CA PRO A 55 -11.20 1.75 7.07
C PRO A 55 -12.56 1.68 6.36
N PRO A 56 -13.68 1.66 7.09
CA PRO A 56 -13.79 1.82 8.54
C PRO A 56 -13.75 0.50 9.34
N HIS A 57 -13.48 -0.65 8.71
CA HIS A 57 -13.60 -1.95 9.40
C HIS A 57 -12.44 -2.24 10.35
N GLY A 58 -11.19 -2.00 9.91
CA GLY A 58 -10.00 -2.03 10.77
C GLY A 58 -9.67 -3.37 11.45
N GLY A 59 -10.20 -4.48 10.93
CA GLY A 59 -9.82 -5.82 11.40
C GLY A 59 -8.42 -6.16 10.90
N ILE A 60 -7.61 -6.80 11.73
CA ILE A 60 -6.28 -7.28 11.39
C ILE A 60 -6.16 -8.71 11.90
N HIS A 61 -6.02 -9.66 10.99
CA HIS A 61 -5.92 -11.07 11.32
C HIS A 61 -4.51 -11.57 10.97
N PHE A 62 -3.91 -12.31 11.90
CA PHE A 62 -2.63 -13.00 11.72
C PHE A 62 -2.90 -14.50 11.59
N ASP A 63 -2.17 -15.19 10.71
CA ASP A 63 -2.25 -16.66 10.64
C ASP A 63 -1.56 -17.28 11.87
N ASP A 64 -2.33 -18.03 12.66
CA ASP A 64 -1.84 -18.75 13.84
C ASP A 64 -1.00 -19.99 13.47
N SER A 65 -0.96 -20.36 12.19
CA SER A 65 -0.11 -21.42 11.65
C SER A 65 1.35 -20.98 11.47
N GLU A 66 1.61 -19.67 11.50
CA GLU A 66 2.92 -19.08 11.30
C GLU A 66 3.80 -19.12 12.55
N TYR A 67 5.11 -19.19 12.33
CA TYR A 67 6.09 -19.17 13.42
C TYR A 67 6.55 -17.75 13.74
N TRP A 68 5.77 -17.05 14.55
CA TRP A 68 6.03 -15.68 14.95
C TRP A 68 7.24 -15.53 15.88
N VAL A 69 8.06 -14.50 15.63
CA VAL A 69 9.18 -14.10 16.48
C VAL A 69 9.27 -12.59 16.59
N LEU A 70 9.85 -12.13 17.69
CA LEU A 70 10.25 -10.74 17.85
C LEU A 70 11.66 -10.56 17.29
N GLY A 71 11.77 -9.83 16.16
CA GLY A 71 13.02 -9.59 15.45
C GLY A 71 13.03 -10.20 14.05
N PRO A 72 14.14 -10.03 13.30
CA PRO A 72 14.15 -10.20 11.86
C PRO A 72 13.80 -11.62 11.42
N THR A 73 13.03 -11.68 10.32
CA THR A 73 12.65 -12.92 9.65
C THR A 73 13.89 -13.74 9.30
N ARG A 74 13.89 -15.03 9.66
CA ARG A 74 15.04 -15.92 9.45
C ARG A 74 14.61 -17.39 9.38
N TYR A 75 15.38 -18.19 8.65
CA TYR A 75 15.12 -19.63 8.58
C TYR A 75 15.68 -20.37 9.81
N SER A 76 14.88 -21.25 10.39
CA SER A 76 15.28 -22.11 11.50
C SER A 76 15.55 -23.53 11.02
N TRP A 77 16.82 -23.85 10.77
CA TRP A 77 17.26 -25.18 10.33
C TRP A 77 16.84 -26.32 11.28
N LYS A 78 16.77 -26.06 12.59
CA LYS A 78 16.33 -27.05 13.58
C LYS A 78 14.85 -27.42 13.42
N LYS A 79 14.02 -26.47 12.99
CA LYS A 79 12.56 -26.65 12.85
C LYS A 79 12.15 -26.87 11.40
N GLY A 80 13.02 -26.57 10.43
CA GLY A 80 12.70 -26.64 9.01
C GLY A 80 11.75 -25.55 8.51
N VAL A 81 11.55 -24.46 9.26
CA VAL A 81 10.54 -23.42 8.99
C VAL A 81 11.15 -22.01 9.02
N TRP A 82 10.48 -21.08 8.35
CA TRP A 82 10.76 -19.65 8.50
C TRP A 82 10.18 -19.15 9.82
N LEU A 83 10.95 -18.32 10.52
CA LEU A 83 10.50 -17.57 11.68
C LEU A 83 10.20 -16.15 11.21
N THR A 84 8.97 -15.68 11.39
CA THR A 84 8.43 -14.45 10.80
C THR A 84 8.42 -13.31 11.82
N ASP A 85 8.93 -12.15 11.42
CA ASP A 85 8.97 -10.94 12.25
C ASP A 85 7.55 -10.38 12.50
N LEU A 86 7.02 -10.61 13.70
CA LEU A 86 5.67 -10.18 14.08
C LEU A 86 5.51 -8.67 14.04
N VAL A 87 6.52 -7.91 14.49
CA VAL A 87 6.43 -6.45 14.56
C VAL A 87 6.41 -5.85 13.17
N HIS A 88 7.19 -6.41 12.25
CA HIS A 88 7.16 -6.03 10.83
C HIS A 88 5.76 -6.24 10.24
N VAL A 89 5.25 -7.48 10.30
CA VAL A 89 3.96 -7.81 9.68
C VAL A 89 2.84 -6.98 10.31
N ALA A 90 2.82 -6.84 11.63
CA ALA A 90 1.85 -5.98 12.30
C ALA A 90 1.92 -4.52 11.84
N ALA A 91 3.12 -3.98 11.68
CA ALA A 91 3.29 -2.62 11.18
C ALA A 91 2.76 -2.46 9.74
N HIS A 92 2.96 -3.47 8.89
CA HIS A 92 2.41 -3.53 7.53
C HIS A 92 0.88 -3.57 7.54
N GLU A 93 0.29 -4.49 8.29
CA GLU A 93 -1.17 -4.64 8.36
C GLU A 93 -1.87 -3.43 8.97
N ILE A 94 -1.26 -2.79 9.96
CA ILE A 94 -1.77 -1.50 10.47
C ILE A 94 -1.76 -0.45 9.36
N GLY A 95 -0.78 -0.45 8.46
CA GLY A 95 -0.77 0.45 7.30
C GLY A 95 -2.00 0.24 6.40
N HIS A 96 -2.39 -1.00 6.13
CA HIS A 96 -3.64 -1.32 5.43
C HIS A 96 -4.88 -0.86 6.21
N ALA A 97 -4.91 -1.11 7.52
CA ALA A 97 -5.99 -0.64 8.38
C ALA A 97 -6.06 0.89 8.50
N LEU A 98 -4.99 1.61 8.12
CA LEU A 98 -4.94 3.06 7.94
C LEU A 98 -5.16 3.51 6.48
N GLY A 99 -5.59 2.64 5.57
CA GLY A 99 -5.92 3.02 4.20
C GLY A 99 -4.79 2.90 3.17
N LEU A 100 -3.58 2.48 3.56
CA LEU A 100 -2.46 2.37 2.63
C LEU A 100 -2.55 1.08 1.80
N MET A 101 -2.29 1.19 0.49
CA MET A 101 -2.13 0.03 -0.39
C MET A 101 -0.68 -0.43 -0.45
N HIS A 102 -0.44 -1.58 -1.06
CA HIS A 102 0.91 -2.07 -1.31
C HIS A 102 1.75 -1.05 -2.09
N SER A 103 2.96 -0.81 -1.58
CA SER A 103 3.99 -0.03 -2.26
C SER A 103 4.71 -0.86 -3.31
N GLN A 104 5.08 -0.23 -4.43
CA GLN A 104 5.98 -0.81 -5.42
C GLN A 104 7.46 -0.67 -5.03
N HIS A 105 7.77 0.10 -3.99
CA HIS A 105 9.14 0.32 -3.54
C HIS A 105 9.62 -0.88 -2.73
N GLY A 106 10.61 -1.60 -3.24
CA GLY A 106 11.07 -2.87 -2.66
C GLY A 106 11.58 -2.85 -1.21
N ARG A 107 11.78 -1.67 -0.62
CA ARG A 107 12.23 -1.46 0.77
C ARG A 107 11.20 -0.72 1.64
N ALA A 108 10.02 -0.43 1.10
CA ALA A 108 8.91 0.11 1.88
C ALA A 108 8.39 -0.98 2.82
N LEU A 109 7.90 -0.57 3.98
CA LEU A 109 7.18 -1.44 4.90
C LEU A 109 5.92 -2.00 4.23
N MET A 110 5.20 -1.20 3.46
CA MET A 110 4.00 -1.58 2.71
C MET A 110 4.30 -2.36 1.42
N HIS A 111 5.53 -2.81 1.17
CA HIS A 111 5.80 -3.65 0.01
C HIS A 111 5.35 -5.11 0.25
N LEU A 112 4.76 -5.75 -0.76
CA LEU A 112 4.24 -7.13 -0.66
C LEU A 112 5.26 -8.15 -0.09
N ASN A 113 6.54 -7.99 -0.44
CA ASN A 113 7.64 -8.86 0.03
C ASN A 113 8.56 -8.16 1.06
N ALA A 114 8.05 -7.22 1.84
CA ALA A 114 8.88 -6.41 2.75
C ALA A 114 9.60 -7.26 3.80
N THR A 115 8.94 -8.30 4.34
CA THR A 115 9.49 -9.21 5.37
C THR A 115 10.78 -9.91 4.93
N LEU A 116 10.93 -10.21 3.64
CA LEU A 116 12.11 -10.89 3.07
C LEU A 116 13.26 -9.91 2.74
N ARG A 117 12.94 -8.66 2.41
CA ARG A 117 13.92 -7.66 1.97
C ARG A 117 14.48 -6.82 3.11
N GLY A 118 13.80 -6.85 4.25
CA GLY A 118 14.10 -6.03 5.41
C GLY A 118 13.66 -4.59 5.20
N TRP A 119 12.90 -4.08 6.16
CA TRP A 119 12.60 -2.66 6.31
C TRP A 119 13.49 -2.08 7.41
N LYS A 120 13.78 -0.78 7.32
CA LYS A 120 14.57 -0.08 8.36
C LYS A 120 13.80 1.09 8.97
N ALA A 121 12.95 1.72 8.19
CA ALA A 121 12.15 2.87 8.55
C ALA A 121 11.00 3.01 7.55
N LEU A 122 10.02 3.86 7.88
CA LEU A 122 9.02 4.29 6.93
C LEU A 122 9.69 4.97 5.73
N SER A 123 9.33 4.51 4.55
CA SER A 123 9.69 5.08 3.26
C SER A 123 8.86 6.33 2.96
N GLN A 124 9.36 7.11 1.99
CA GLN A 124 8.69 8.32 1.55
C GLN A 124 7.29 8.06 0.95
N ASP A 125 7.08 6.88 0.37
CA ASP A 125 5.82 6.48 -0.25
C ASP A 125 4.71 6.35 0.79
N GLU A 126 5.01 5.79 1.97
CA GLU A 126 4.06 5.69 3.08
C GLU A 126 3.71 7.05 3.67
N LEU A 127 4.72 7.92 3.83
CA LEU A 127 4.51 9.28 4.31
C LEU A 127 3.60 10.07 3.36
N TRP A 128 3.78 9.90 2.05
CA TRP A 128 2.91 10.53 1.05
C TRP A 128 1.52 9.93 1.03
N GLY A 129 1.40 8.61 1.14
CA GLY A 129 0.11 7.93 1.25
C GLY A 129 -0.72 8.48 2.42
N LEU A 130 -0.13 8.52 3.62
CA LEU A 130 -0.80 9.05 4.80
C LEU A 130 -1.10 10.54 4.70
N HIS A 131 -0.16 11.34 4.20
CA HIS A 131 -0.40 12.77 4.00
C HIS A 131 -1.56 12.99 3.02
N ARG A 132 -1.67 12.20 1.96
CA ARG A 132 -2.78 12.32 1.01
C ARG A 132 -4.12 11.91 1.60
N LEU A 133 -4.14 10.87 2.44
CA LEU A 133 -5.38 10.38 3.07
C LEU A 133 -5.85 11.31 4.21
N TYR A 134 -4.93 11.82 5.02
CA TYR A 134 -5.27 12.46 6.29
C TYR A 134 -4.63 13.83 6.53
N GLY A 135 -3.58 14.18 5.80
CA GLY A 135 -2.87 15.46 5.97
C GLY A 135 -3.29 16.55 4.97
N CYS A 136 -3.75 16.17 3.79
CA CYS A 136 -4.07 17.07 2.71
C CYS A 136 -5.57 17.40 2.70
N LEU A 137 -5.96 18.30 3.61
CA LEU A 137 -7.34 18.74 3.77
C LEU A 137 -7.49 20.21 3.41
N ASP A 138 -8.70 20.56 2.96
CA ASP A 138 -9.09 21.95 2.77
C ASP A 138 -9.23 22.66 4.12
N ARG A 139 -8.71 23.88 4.18
CA ARG A 139 -8.76 24.73 5.38
C ARG A 139 -10.00 25.61 5.43
N LEU A 140 -10.69 25.78 4.31
CA LEU A 140 -11.88 26.63 4.20
C LEU A 140 -13.06 25.84 3.64
N PHE A 141 -14.24 26.02 4.23
CA PHE A 141 -15.46 25.36 3.76
C PHE A 141 -15.88 25.79 2.34
N VAL A 142 -15.45 26.99 1.90
CA VAL A 142 -15.77 27.53 0.56
C VAL A 142 -14.94 26.92 -0.57
N CYS A 143 -13.95 26.08 -0.26
CA CYS A 143 -12.99 25.53 -1.24
C CYS A 143 -13.68 24.82 -2.41
N GLY A 144 -14.70 23.98 -2.16
CA GLY A 144 -15.44 23.31 -3.23
C GLY A 144 -16.25 24.26 -4.14
N SER A 145 -16.63 25.44 -3.64
CA SER A 145 -17.27 26.48 -4.46
C SER A 145 -16.24 27.20 -5.33
N TRP A 146 -15.10 27.55 -4.75
CA TRP A 146 -13.98 28.18 -5.47
C TRP A 146 -13.41 27.27 -6.55
N ALA A 147 -13.22 25.98 -6.26
CA ALA A 147 -12.76 24.99 -7.24
C ALA A 147 -13.68 24.93 -8.46
N ARG A 148 -15.01 24.81 -8.25
CA ARG A 148 -16.01 24.82 -9.34
C ARG A 148 -16.06 26.12 -10.15
N ARG A 149 -15.62 27.24 -9.57
CA ARG A 149 -15.49 28.53 -10.26
C ARG A 149 -14.15 28.70 -11.00
N GLY A 150 -13.33 27.65 -11.07
CA GLY A 150 -12.04 27.66 -11.78
C GLY A 150 -10.89 28.31 -10.99
N PHE A 151 -11.02 28.46 -9.66
CA PHE A 151 -9.98 29.11 -8.87
C PHE A 151 -8.72 28.25 -8.71
N CYS A 152 -8.83 26.94 -8.94
CA CYS A 152 -7.67 26.04 -8.95
C CYS A 152 -6.62 26.52 -9.96
N ASP A 153 -7.05 27.00 -11.13
CA ASP A 153 -6.16 27.53 -12.16
C ASP A 153 -5.91 29.04 -11.97
N ALA A 154 -6.99 29.83 -11.86
CA ALA A 154 -6.91 31.30 -11.81
C ALA A 154 -6.21 31.81 -10.54
N ARG A 155 -6.26 31.06 -9.43
CA ARG A 155 -5.70 31.43 -8.12
C ARG A 155 -4.91 30.28 -7.50
N ARG A 156 -4.14 29.56 -8.32
CA ARG A 156 -3.40 28.35 -7.94
C ARG A 156 -2.61 28.46 -6.63
N ARG A 157 -1.86 29.55 -6.40
CA ARG A 157 -1.07 29.73 -5.16
C ARG A 157 -1.95 29.78 -3.90
N LEU A 158 -3.08 30.49 -3.99
CA LEU A 158 -4.05 30.59 -2.88
C LEU A 158 -4.68 29.22 -2.62
N MET A 159 -5.16 28.56 -3.69
CA MET A 159 -5.81 27.27 -3.60
C MET A 159 -4.86 26.18 -3.09
N LYS A 160 -3.59 26.17 -3.50
CA LYS A 160 -2.58 25.26 -2.93
C LYS A 160 -2.43 25.37 -1.41
N ARG A 161 -2.57 26.57 -0.86
CA ARG A 161 -2.37 26.81 0.58
C ARG A 161 -3.63 26.53 1.40
N LEU A 162 -4.80 26.86 0.86
CA LEU A 162 -6.06 26.86 1.60
C LEU A 162 -7.00 25.73 1.19
N CYS A 163 -6.91 25.27 -0.05
CA CYS A 163 -7.84 24.34 -0.68
C CYS A 163 -7.12 23.22 -1.47
N PRO A 164 -6.10 22.55 -0.89
CA PRO A 164 -5.31 21.59 -1.65
C PRO A 164 -6.10 20.32 -2.02
N SER A 165 -7.11 19.94 -1.25
CA SER A 165 -7.94 18.76 -1.51
C SER A 165 -8.96 19.04 -2.62
N SER A 166 -9.73 20.13 -2.53
CA SER A 166 -10.72 20.49 -3.57
C SER A 166 -10.13 20.72 -4.96
N CYS A 167 -8.82 21.00 -5.06
CA CYS A 167 -8.11 21.23 -6.31
C CYS A 167 -7.14 20.11 -6.70
N ASP A 168 -7.18 18.96 -6.02
CA ASP A 168 -6.28 17.82 -6.26
C ASP A 168 -4.78 18.18 -6.23
N PHE A 169 -4.39 19.19 -5.45
CA PHE A 169 -2.98 19.55 -5.27
C PHE A 169 -2.22 18.62 -4.33
N CYS A 170 -2.92 17.69 -3.68
CA CYS A 170 -2.33 16.68 -2.80
C CYS A 170 -1.30 15.77 -3.49
N TYR A 171 -1.33 15.69 -4.82
CA TYR A 171 -0.39 14.90 -5.63
C TYR A 171 0.87 15.68 -6.06
N GLU A 172 0.93 17.00 -5.83
CA GLU A 172 2.02 17.87 -6.29
C GLU A 172 3.07 18.19 -5.20
N PHE A 173 3.13 17.41 -4.11
CA PHE A 173 4.06 17.67 -2.99
C PHE A 173 5.55 17.62 -3.45
N PRO A 174 6.48 18.38 -2.84
CA PRO A 174 7.57 19.09 -3.51
C PRO A 174 8.83 18.26 -3.77
N PHE A 175 8.72 16.93 -3.93
CA PHE A 175 9.86 16.13 -4.36
C PHE A 175 9.56 15.52 -5.72
N PRO A 176 10.55 15.49 -6.63
CA PRO A 176 10.36 14.90 -7.94
C PRO A 176 9.89 13.47 -7.73
N THR A 177 8.68 13.17 -8.19
CA THR A 177 8.32 11.83 -8.60
C THR A 177 9.51 11.34 -9.42
N VAL A 178 10.11 10.22 -9.00
CA VAL A 178 11.17 9.57 -9.78
C VAL A 178 10.68 9.57 -11.22
N ALA A 179 11.43 10.24 -12.10
CA ALA A 179 11.00 10.44 -13.47
C ALA A 179 10.57 9.08 -14.01
N ALA A 180 9.36 9.03 -14.58
CA ALA A 180 8.81 7.79 -15.13
C ALA A 180 9.92 7.11 -15.94
N THR A 181 10.15 5.81 -15.67
CA THR A 181 11.19 5.05 -16.36
C THR A 181 11.06 5.33 -17.84
N PRO A 182 12.11 5.89 -18.49
CA PRO A 182 12.00 6.27 -19.88
C PRO A 182 11.53 5.05 -20.68
N PRO A 183 10.60 5.23 -21.63
CA PRO A 183 10.09 4.11 -22.42
C PRO A 183 11.30 3.38 -23.02
N PRO A 184 11.34 2.04 -22.96
CA PRO A 184 12.49 1.31 -23.49
C PRO A 184 12.73 1.77 -24.93
N PRO A 185 14.00 1.89 -25.37
CA PRO A 185 14.39 2.54 -26.63
C PRO A 185 13.80 1.89 -27.90
N ARG A 186 13.00 0.83 -27.76
CA ARG A 186 12.28 0.12 -28.83
C ARG A 186 10.78 0.04 -28.59
N THR A 187 10.20 0.96 -27.85
CA THR A 187 8.75 1.05 -27.69
C THR A 187 8.16 1.63 -28.97
N LYS A 188 7.40 0.82 -29.72
CA LYS A 188 6.65 1.29 -30.89
C LYS A 188 5.26 1.71 -30.40
N THR A 189 5.01 3.00 -30.36
CA THR A 189 3.67 3.52 -30.10
C THR A 189 2.82 3.34 -31.36
N LYS A 190 1.63 2.74 -31.22
CA LYS A 190 0.64 2.62 -32.31
C LYS A 190 -0.67 3.23 -31.84
N LEU A 191 -1.13 4.27 -32.54
CA LEU A 191 -2.47 4.81 -32.35
C LEU A 191 -3.49 3.81 -32.89
N VAL A 192 -4.49 3.45 -32.08
CA VAL A 192 -5.58 2.54 -32.46
C VAL A 192 -6.90 3.29 -32.33
N PRO A 193 -7.71 3.39 -33.41
CA PRO A 193 -9.05 3.97 -33.35
C PRO A 193 -9.97 3.23 -32.37
N GLU A 194 -10.92 3.95 -31.81
CA GLU A 194 -11.93 3.40 -30.89
C GLU A 194 -12.71 2.24 -31.53
N GLY A 195 -12.99 1.18 -30.75
CA GLY A 195 -13.72 -0.01 -31.21
C GLY A 195 -12.88 -1.12 -31.85
N ARG A 196 -11.55 -0.98 -31.94
CA ARG A 196 -10.66 -2.05 -32.41
C ARG A 196 -10.12 -2.93 -31.28
N ASN A 197 -10.28 -4.24 -31.42
CA ASN A 197 -9.64 -5.21 -30.53
C ASN A 197 -8.12 -5.19 -30.71
N VAL A 198 -7.39 -4.95 -29.62
CA VAL A 198 -5.93 -4.97 -29.58
C VAL A 198 -5.48 -6.23 -28.82
N THR A 199 -4.66 -7.05 -29.47
CA THR A 199 -4.04 -8.22 -28.85
C THR A 199 -2.56 -7.95 -28.60
N PHE A 200 -2.12 -8.14 -27.36
CA PHE A 200 -0.72 -8.02 -26.97
C PHE A 200 -0.11 -9.41 -26.85
N ARG A 201 1.07 -9.62 -27.44
CA ARG A 201 1.89 -10.81 -27.21
C ARG A 201 3.16 -10.38 -26.49
N CYS A 202 3.33 -10.81 -25.25
CA CYS A 202 4.59 -10.66 -24.55
C CYS A 202 5.49 -11.86 -24.88
N GLY A 203 6.73 -11.59 -25.30
CA GLY A 203 7.73 -12.63 -25.55
C GLY A 203 9.12 -12.07 -25.35
N GLN A 204 10.00 -12.84 -24.70
CA GLN A 204 11.41 -12.50 -24.61
C GLN A 204 12.05 -12.61 -26.01
N LYS A 205 12.65 -11.53 -26.50
CA LYS A 205 13.53 -11.61 -27.68
C LYS A 205 14.77 -12.41 -27.30
N ILE A 206 14.80 -13.68 -27.66
CA ILE A 206 16.05 -14.45 -27.73
C ILE A 206 16.92 -13.73 -28.76
N LEU A 207 18.09 -13.26 -28.35
CA LEU A 207 19.10 -12.68 -29.23
C LEU A 207 19.54 -13.76 -30.23
N HIS A 208 18.90 -13.80 -31.40
CA HIS A 208 19.38 -14.64 -32.50
C HIS A 208 20.78 -14.14 -32.92
N LYS A 209 21.75 -15.06 -32.84
CA LYS A 209 23.10 -14.96 -33.40
C LYS A 209 23.06 -14.33 -34.79
N LYS A 210 23.96 -13.38 -35.03
CA LYS A 210 24.30 -12.89 -36.37
C LYS A 210 24.76 -14.08 -37.23
N GLY A 211 23.89 -14.58 -38.10
CA GLY A 211 24.31 -15.33 -39.28
C GLY A 211 24.87 -14.35 -40.31
N LYS A 212 26.12 -14.58 -40.73
CA LYS A 212 26.73 -13.91 -41.90
C LYS A 212 26.04 -14.42 -43.16
N VAL A 213 25.90 -13.51 -44.14
CA VAL A 213 25.55 -13.79 -45.54
C VAL A 213 26.61 -14.70 -46.15
#